data_AF-A0A1C5G1C3-F1
#
_entry.id   AF-A0A1C5G1C3-F1
#
_cell.length_a   1.000
_cell.length_b   1.000
_cell.length_c   1.000
_cell.angle_alpha   90.00
_cell.angle_beta   90.00
_cell.angle_gamma   90.00
#
_symmetry.space_group_name_H-M   'P 1'
#
loop_
_entity.id
_entity.type
_entity.pdbx_description
1 polymer ?
#
loop_
_entity_poly.entity_id
_entity_poly.type
_entity_poly.pdbx_seq_one_letter_code
_entity_poly.pdbx_strand_id
1 'polypeptide(L)'
;MPSSTRTIRTRALVSVTAMVTLITIAGCNDDGGNEQGKASSEPTASAPAAPSGSGLPTSLTGQKLDWSSCSAPTAIQGTGEKPGSQWECATLKAPLDYSKPKGETIDLAMIRAKADGPGKRIGSLIFNF
;
A
#
# COMPACT_ATOMS: atom_id res chain seq x y z
N MET A 1 19.19 -41.27 -18.34
CA MET A 1 19.78 -41.20 -19.70
C MET A 1 19.18 -42.35 -20.49
N PRO A 2 18.75 -42.17 -21.75
CA PRO A 2 19.23 -41.20 -22.74
C PRO A 2 18.54 -39.84 -22.70
N SER A 3 19.16 -38.87 -23.37
CA SER A 3 18.72 -37.47 -23.43
C SER A 3 17.83 -37.24 -24.66
N SER A 4 16.75 -36.47 -24.49
CA SER A 4 16.00 -35.93 -25.63
C SER A 4 16.16 -34.40 -25.68
N THR A 5 17.14 -33.96 -26.45
CA THR A 5 17.41 -32.55 -26.71
C THR A 5 16.91 -32.20 -28.10
N ARG A 6 15.94 -31.29 -28.25
CA ARG A 6 15.80 -30.54 -29.52
C ARG A 6 15.04 -29.22 -29.45
N THR A 7 15.79 -28.17 -29.78
CA THR A 7 15.40 -26.99 -30.57
C THR A 7 14.32 -26.04 -30.03
N ILE A 8 14.84 -24.96 -29.45
CA ILE A 8 14.23 -23.62 -29.39
C ILE A 8 13.62 -23.26 -30.76
N ARG A 9 12.37 -22.81 -30.77
CA ARG A 9 11.72 -22.22 -31.95
C ARG A 9 11.53 -20.72 -31.75
N THR A 10 12.58 -19.96 -32.03
CA THR A 10 12.50 -18.50 -32.23
C THR A 10 11.51 -18.23 -33.36
N ARG A 11 10.39 -17.56 -33.07
CA ARG A 11 9.46 -17.10 -34.12
C ARG A 11 9.63 -15.60 -34.36
N ALA A 12 9.70 -15.28 -35.64
CA ALA A 12 10.21 -14.02 -36.16
C ALA A 12 9.33 -12.82 -35.83
N LEU A 13 9.98 -11.65 -35.80
CA LEU A 13 9.35 -10.35 -35.90
C LEU A 13 8.53 -10.26 -37.19
N VAL A 14 7.30 -9.75 -37.08
CA VAL A 14 6.56 -9.18 -38.22
C VAL A 14 6.02 -7.83 -37.78
N SER A 15 6.76 -6.77 -38.11
CA SER A 15 6.33 -5.38 -37.96
C SER A 15 5.38 -5.01 -39.10
N VAL A 16 4.17 -4.56 -38.77
CA VAL A 16 3.24 -3.94 -39.72
C VAL A 16 2.88 -2.54 -39.21
N THR A 17 3.52 -1.54 -39.80
CA THR A 17 3.22 -0.11 -39.60
C THR A 17 2.20 0.37 -40.62
N ALA A 18 1.10 0.98 -40.18
CA ALA A 18 0.19 1.75 -41.03
C ALA A 18 -0.53 2.86 -40.25
N MET A 19 -0.31 4.11 -40.71
CA MET A 19 -1.12 5.34 -40.60
C MET A 19 -1.92 5.59 -39.29
N VAL A 20 -1.53 6.53 -38.43
CA VAL A 20 -1.53 8.00 -38.62
C VAL A 20 -2.92 8.56 -38.95
N THR A 21 -3.61 9.03 -37.91
CA THR A 21 -4.69 10.02 -37.99
C THR A 21 -4.35 11.21 -37.10
N LEU A 22 -4.24 12.40 -37.69
CA LEU A 22 -4.00 13.63 -36.93
C LEU A 22 -5.29 14.09 -36.25
N ILE A 23 -5.22 14.36 -34.94
CA ILE A 23 -6.16 15.25 -34.25
C ILE A 23 -5.31 16.30 -33.52
N THR A 24 -5.18 17.47 -34.13
CA THR A 24 -4.50 18.63 -33.54
C THR A 24 -5.52 19.47 -32.76
N ILE A 25 -5.40 19.51 -31.44
CA ILE A 25 -6.01 20.57 -30.63
C ILE A 25 -4.86 21.42 -30.10
N ALA A 26 -4.85 22.70 -30.47
CA ALA A 26 -3.83 23.64 -30.04
C ALA A 26 -3.98 23.96 -28.54
N GLY A 27 -2.93 23.71 -27.76
CA GLY A 27 -2.75 24.22 -26.41
C GLY A 27 -1.37 24.85 -26.33
N CYS A 28 -1.30 26.17 -26.16
CA CYS A 28 -0.04 26.91 -26.20
C CYS A 28 0.82 26.64 -24.97
N ASN A 29 2.10 26.33 -25.18
CA ASN A 29 3.17 26.67 -24.24
C ASN A 29 4.47 26.95 -25.02
N ASP A 30 5.28 27.85 -24.48
CA ASP A 30 6.39 28.53 -25.16
C ASP A 30 7.57 27.62 -25.58
N ASP A 31 8.32 28.05 -26.59
CA ASP A 31 9.31 27.24 -27.35
C ASP A 31 10.64 27.01 -26.60
N GLY A 32 11.30 25.86 -26.83
CA GLY A 32 12.66 25.65 -26.32
C GLY A 32 13.22 24.23 -26.33
N GLY A 33 13.71 23.76 -27.50
CA GLY A 33 14.82 22.81 -27.55
C GLY A 33 14.48 21.30 -27.67
N ASN A 34 14.80 20.74 -28.84
CA ASN A 34 14.79 19.31 -29.14
C ASN A 34 15.95 18.54 -28.49
N GLU A 35 15.70 17.33 -27.95
CA GLU A 35 16.49 16.11 -28.26
C GLU A 35 15.88 14.80 -27.70
N GLN A 36 15.95 13.71 -28.48
CA GLN A 36 15.37 12.41 -28.14
C GLN A 36 16.15 11.66 -27.04
N GLY A 37 15.56 11.56 -25.84
CA GLY A 37 15.93 10.58 -24.81
C GLY A 37 14.96 9.39 -24.76
N LYS A 38 15.32 8.24 -25.34
CA LYS A 38 14.50 7.01 -25.32
C LYS A 38 14.55 6.30 -23.96
N ALA A 39 13.89 6.87 -22.96
CA ALA A 39 13.75 6.25 -21.64
C ALA A 39 12.57 5.24 -21.63
N SER A 40 12.84 3.98 -21.30
CA SER A 40 11.80 3.05 -20.90
C SER A 40 11.31 3.43 -19.50
N SER A 41 10.15 4.07 -19.42
CA SER A 41 9.46 4.29 -18.15
C SER A 41 8.86 2.97 -17.66
N GLU A 42 9.63 2.23 -16.87
CA GLU A 42 9.06 1.25 -15.94
C GLU A 42 8.08 2.00 -15.01
N PRO A 43 6.87 1.47 -14.76
CA PRO A 43 5.90 2.15 -13.90
C PRO A 43 6.35 2.05 -12.44
N THR A 44 7.23 2.97 -12.03
CA THR A 44 7.42 3.31 -10.63
C THR A 44 6.06 3.73 -10.09
N ALA A 45 5.44 2.84 -9.33
CA ALA A 45 4.26 3.16 -8.55
C ALA A 45 4.66 4.19 -7.49
N SER A 46 4.56 5.48 -7.85
CA SER A 46 4.63 6.58 -6.90
C SER A 46 3.50 6.39 -5.89
N ALA A 47 3.82 5.77 -4.76
CA ALA A 47 2.97 5.83 -3.59
C ALA A 47 2.63 7.32 -3.35
N PRO A 48 1.35 7.69 -3.16
CA PRO A 48 1.00 9.07 -2.89
C PRO A 48 1.86 9.59 -1.73
N ALA A 49 2.55 10.71 -1.96
CA ALA A 49 3.29 11.35 -0.88
C ALA A 49 2.30 11.61 0.26
N ALA A 50 2.59 11.03 1.43
CA ALA A 50 1.76 11.25 2.61
C ALA A 50 1.67 12.78 2.84
N PRO A 51 0.49 13.34 3.13
CA PRO A 51 0.32 14.78 3.23
C PRO A 51 1.28 15.36 4.27
N SER A 52 2.22 16.17 3.79
CA SER A 52 3.24 16.79 4.63
C SER A 52 2.58 17.77 5.59
N GLY A 53 2.59 17.44 6.88
CA GLY A 53 2.21 18.37 7.95
C GLY A 53 0.79 18.21 8.50
N SER A 54 0.44 17.02 8.99
CA SER A 54 -0.74 16.84 9.85
C SER A 54 -0.64 17.54 11.23
N GLY A 55 0.48 18.21 11.53
CA GLY A 55 0.76 18.83 12.84
C GLY A 55 1.00 17.85 13.99
N LEU A 56 0.79 16.55 13.75
CA LEU A 56 0.91 15.49 14.74
C LEU A 56 2.39 15.19 15.06
N PRO A 57 2.74 14.97 16.34
CA PRO A 57 4.04 14.45 16.73
C PRO A 57 4.40 13.12 16.04
N THR A 58 5.69 12.93 15.74
CA THR A 58 6.24 11.67 15.19
C THR A 58 5.96 10.47 16.10
N SER A 59 5.81 10.68 17.41
CA SER A 59 5.39 9.64 18.35
C SER A 59 3.98 9.10 18.11
N LEU A 60 3.12 9.83 17.41
CA LEU A 60 1.77 9.40 17.03
C LEU A 60 1.71 8.88 15.59
N THR A 61 2.47 9.47 14.65
CA THR A 61 2.43 9.09 13.23
C THR A 61 3.41 7.97 12.85
N GLY A 62 4.49 7.79 13.62
CA GLY A 62 5.52 6.76 13.40
C GLY A 62 5.36 5.49 14.25
N GLN A 63 4.19 5.28 14.86
CA GLN A 63 3.95 4.16 15.78
C GLN A 63 4.14 2.80 15.09
N LYS A 64 5.02 1.97 15.66
CA LYS A 64 5.07 0.54 15.40
C LYS A 64 4.32 -0.15 16.52
N LEU A 65 3.21 -0.81 16.20
CA LEU A 65 2.37 -1.45 17.22
C LEU A 65 2.94 -2.81 17.65
N ASP A 66 2.96 -3.05 18.95
CA ASP A 66 3.43 -4.30 19.55
C ASP A 66 2.32 -5.36 19.53
N TRP A 67 2.28 -6.14 18.45
CA TRP A 67 1.27 -7.17 18.22
C TRP A 67 1.55 -8.43 19.04
N SER A 68 0.55 -8.92 19.77
CA SER A 68 0.62 -10.10 20.63
C SER A 68 -0.70 -10.88 20.63
N SER A 69 -0.78 -12.03 21.33
CA SER A 69 -2.02 -12.81 21.39
C SER A 69 -3.11 -12.12 22.23
N CYS A 70 -4.36 -12.11 21.77
CA CYS A 70 -5.42 -11.16 22.16
C CYS A 70 -6.01 -11.11 23.60
N SER A 71 -5.36 -11.62 24.66
CA SER A 71 -5.94 -11.70 26.03
C SER A 71 -7.37 -12.32 26.03
N ALA A 72 -8.30 -11.91 26.91
CA ALA A 72 -9.76 -12.12 26.81
C ALA A 72 -10.47 -10.76 27.04
N PRO A 73 -11.70 -10.52 26.53
CA PRO A 73 -12.36 -9.23 26.69
C PRO A 73 -12.52 -8.81 28.16
N THR A 74 -12.26 -7.54 28.45
CA THR A 74 -12.59 -6.93 29.74
C THR A 74 -14.09 -6.66 29.84
N ALA A 75 -14.63 -6.52 31.05
CA ALA A 75 -16.07 -6.29 31.27
C ALA A 75 -16.64 -5.05 30.52
N ILE A 76 -15.80 -4.04 30.24
CA ILE A 76 -16.18 -2.84 29.46
C ILE A 76 -16.13 -3.06 27.94
N GLN A 77 -15.44 -4.10 27.46
CA GLN A 77 -15.40 -4.54 26.06
C GLN A 77 -16.49 -5.57 25.74
N GLY A 78 -17.22 -6.06 26.76
CA GLY A 78 -18.27 -7.05 26.63
C GLY A 78 -17.91 -8.39 27.27
N THR A 79 -18.70 -9.42 26.98
CA THR A 79 -18.50 -10.79 27.46
C THR A 79 -18.08 -11.70 26.30
N GLY A 80 -17.19 -12.65 26.58
CA GLY A 80 -16.76 -13.63 25.58
C GLY A 80 -15.46 -14.35 25.96
N GLU A 81 -15.09 -15.33 25.15
CA GLU A 81 -13.81 -16.01 25.27
C GLU A 81 -12.67 -15.21 24.61
N LYS A 82 -11.43 -15.62 24.90
CA LYS A 82 -10.23 -15.15 24.20
C LYS A 82 -10.35 -15.40 22.69
N PRO A 83 -10.08 -14.42 21.82
CA PRO A 83 -10.00 -14.65 20.38
C PRO A 83 -8.99 -15.76 20.03
N GLY A 84 -9.33 -16.58 19.03
CA GLY A 84 -8.51 -17.69 18.56
C GLY A 84 -7.09 -17.27 18.12
N SER A 85 -6.16 -18.22 18.05
CA SER A 85 -4.73 -17.99 17.83
C SER A 85 -4.36 -17.30 16.50
N GLN A 86 -5.28 -17.26 15.52
CA GLN A 86 -5.14 -16.50 14.29
C GLN A 86 -5.22 -14.97 14.48
N TRP A 87 -5.73 -14.51 15.64
CA TRP A 87 -5.91 -13.10 15.97
C TRP A 87 -4.76 -12.55 16.81
N GLU A 88 -4.23 -11.42 16.37
CA GLU A 88 -3.25 -10.61 17.11
C GLU A 88 -3.88 -9.28 17.51
N CYS A 89 -3.58 -8.83 18.73
CA CYS A 89 -4.05 -7.56 19.26
C CYS A 89 -2.88 -6.65 19.64
N ALA A 90 -3.12 -5.35 19.58
CA ALA A 90 -2.20 -4.29 19.97
C ALA A 90 -2.97 -3.03 20.39
N THR A 91 -2.26 -2.03 20.90
CA THR A 91 -2.84 -0.72 21.24
C THR A 91 -2.22 0.37 20.38
N LEU A 92 -3.04 1.16 19.71
CA LEU A 92 -2.65 2.36 18.96
C LEU A 92 -3.00 3.61 19.78
N LYS A 93 -2.06 4.55 19.96
CA LYS A 93 -2.37 5.85 20.58
C LYS A 93 -2.92 6.84 19.55
N ALA A 94 -3.94 7.59 19.93
CA ALA A 94 -4.44 8.76 19.19
C ALA A 94 -4.55 9.96 20.13
N PRO A 95 -4.43 11.23 19.67
CA PRO A 95 -4.64 12.37 20.55
C PRO A 95 -6.13 12.45 20.93
N LEU A 96 -6.43 12.74 22.19
CA LEU A 96 -7.80 12.98 22.66
C LEU A 96 -8.40 14.24 22.03
N ASP A 97 -7.56 15.25 21.82
CA ASP A 97 -7.90 16.52 21.17
C ASP A 97 -6.89 16.79 20.04
N TYR A 98 -7.34 16.69 18.79
CA TYR A 98 -6.50 16.94 17.60
C TYR A 98 -6.08 18.41 17.46
N SER A 99 -6.75 19.37 18.13
CA SER A 99 -6.29 20.76 18.22
C SER A 99 -5.13 20.93 19.21
N LYS A 100 -4.95 19.98 20.12
CA LYS A 100 -3.84 19.90 21.09
C LYS A 100 -3.08 18.57 20.92
N PRO A 101 -2.43 18.32 19.77
CA PRO A 101 -1.88 17.00 19.41
C PRO A 101 -0.66 16.56 20.25
N LYS A 102 -0.21 17.40 21.19
CA LYS A 102 0.83 17.11 22.19
C LYS A 102 0.26 16.91 23.61
N GLY A 103 -1.06 16.96 23.76
CA GLY A 103 -1.79 16.76 25.01
C GLY A 103 -2.05 15.28 25.29
N GLU A 104 -3.17 15.00 25.96
CA GLU A 104 -3.57 13.64 26.32
C GLU A 104 -3.87 12.76 25.10
N THR A 105 -3.64 11.46 25.25
CA THR A 105 -3.88 10.44 24.24
C THR A 105 -4.89 9.42 24.71
N ILE A 106 -5.73 8.92 23.81
CA ILE A 106 -6.57 7.75 24.00
C ILE A 106 -5.91 6.49 23.44
N ASP A 107 -6.37 5.35 23.95
CA ASP A 107 -5.93 4.02 23.57
C ASP A 107 -6.97 3.36 22.68
N LEU A 108 -6.62 3.13 21.42
CA LEU A 108 -7.43 2.40 20.45
C LEU A 108 -7.01 0.93 20.47
N ALA A 109 -7.91 0.07 20.92
CA ALA A 109 -7.71 -1.38 20.89
C ALA A 109 -7.78 -1.87 19.44
N MET A 110 -6.67 -2.42 18.94
CA MET A 110 -6.55 -2.93 17.58
C MET A 110 -6.55 -4.46 17.59
N ILE A 111 -7.28 -5.07 16.66
CA ILE A 111 -7.27 -6.51 16.39
C ILE A 111 -6.99 -6.75 14.90
N ARG A 112 -6.22 -7.80 14.57
CA ARG A 112 -5.97 -8.20 13.17
C ARG A 112 -5.90 -9.73 13.02
N ALA A 113 -6.30 -10.21 11.86
CA ALA A 113 -5.83 -11.47 11.30
C ALA A 113 -4.75 -11.16 10.26
N LYS A 114 -3.72 -12.00 10.17
CA LYS A 114 -2.73 -11.93 9.08
C LYS A 114 -3.30 -12.61 7.83
N ALA A 115 -3.02 -12.05 6.66
CA ALA A 115 -3.37 -12.69 5.39
C ALA A 115 -2.55 -13.97 5.19
N ASP A 116 -3.23 -15.07 4.88
CA ASP A 116 -2.72 -16.45 4.79
C ASP A 116 -2.92 -17.11 3.41
N GLY A 117 -3.68 -16.46 2.52
CA GLY A 117 -3.92 -16.94 1.15
C GLY A 117 -2.66 -17.00 0.27
N PRO A 118 -2.74 -17.66 -0.91
CA PRO A 118 -1.58 -17.98 -1.75
C PRO A 118 -0.93 -16.79 -2.47
N GLY A 119 -1.47 -15.57 -2.31
CA GLY A 119 -0.96 -14.34 -2.92
C GLY A 119 -0.08 -13.52 -1.98
N LYS A 120 0.66 -12.55 -2.53
CA LYS A 120 1.36 -11.56 -1.70
C LYS A 120 0.34 -10.68 -0.97
N ARG A 121 0.60 -10.33 0.29
CA ARG A 121 -0.20 -9.35 1.04
C ARG A 121 -0.22 -8.01 0.29
N ILE A 122 -1.42 -7.58 -0.13
CA ILE A 122 -1.64 -6.27 -0.78
C ILE A 122 -1.62 -5.14 0.26
N GLY A 123 -2.29 -5.32 1.40
CA GLY A 123 -2.45 -4.29 2.42
C GLY A 123 -3.18 -4.77 3.66
N SER A 124 -3.97 -3.90 4.28
CA SER A 124 -4.91 -4.23 5.36
C SER A 124 -6.31 -3.81 4.94
N LEU A 125 -7.29 -4.69 5.12
CA LEU A 125 -8.69 -4.31 5.10
C LEU A 125 -9.06 -3.80 6.50
N ILE A 126 -9.50 -2.55 6.59
CA ILE A 126 -10.09 -1.96 7.80
C ILE A 126 -11.59 -1.82 7.54
N PHE A 127 -12.41 -2.19 8.51
CA PHE A 127 -13.86 -2.12 8.43
C PHE A 127 -14.44 -1.54 9.73
N ASN A 128 -15.65 -1.03 9.64
CA ASN A 128 -16.50 -0.63 10.75
C ASN A 128 -17.91 -1.15 10.46
N PHE A 129 -18.66 -1.49 11.51
CA PHE A 129 -20.04 -1.98 11.42
C PHE A 129 -21.04 -0.92 11.88
#